data_AF-A0A367M1Y0-F1
#
_entry.id   AF-A0A367M1Y0-F1
#
_cell.length_a   1.000
_cell.length_b   1.000
_cell.length_c   1.000
_cell.angle_alpha   90.00
_cell.angle_beta   90.00
_cell.angle_gamma   90.00
#
_symmetry.space_group_name_H-M   'P 1'
#
loop_
_entity.id
_entity.type
_entity.pdbx_description
1 polymer ?
#
loop_
_entity_poly.entity_id
_entity_poly.type
_entity_poly.pdbx_seq_one_letter_code
_entity_poly.pdbx_strand_id
1 'polypeptide(L)'
;NDAAELYGGLSIFGSRLGAALSSDPGRNDTTLFADLGVNPPFGFDVTLKYGNHRLDNPASLSGGGYVSVFNDWSVNLSRPWLGIDLNLSYSGTSLTGSDCSAYSGHNSYCDTTFMLKASRPFF
;
A
#
# COMPACT_ATOMS: atom_id res chain seq x y z
N ASN A 1 -4.97 21.51 16.54
CA ASN A 1 -5.19 20.69 15.33
C ASN A 1 -4.37 19.46 15.57
N ASP A 2 -5.04 18.44 16.07
CA ASP A 2 -4.38 17.30 16.70
C ASP A 2 -4.43 16.14 15.71
N ALA A 3 -3.27 15.53 15.46
CA ALA A 3 -3.19 14.33 14.65
C ALA A 3 -3.63 13.13 15.50
N ALA A 4 -4.45 12.25 14.92
CA ALA A 4 -4.88 11.03 15.58
C ALA A 4 -4.70 9.83 14.66
N GLU A 5 -4.05 8.78 15.17
CA GLU A 5 -3.86 7.52 14.45
C GLU A 5 -4.42 6.36 15.27
N LEU A 6 -5.15 5.47 14.60
CA LEU A 6 -5.71 4.26 15.19
C LEU A 6 -5.32 3.06 14.34
N TYR A 7 -4.77 2.03 14.97
CA TYR A 7 -4.37 0.79 14.33
C TYR A 7 -5.07 -0.39 14.99
N GLY A 8 -5.60 -1.30 14.19
CA GLY A 8 -6.22 -2.53 14.66
C GLY A 8 -5.87 -3.69 13.75
N GLY A 9 -5.82 -4.90 14.30
CA GLY A 9 -5.57 -6.08 13.50
C GLY A 9 -5.79 -7.38 14.25
N LEU A 10 -5.93 -8.45 13.48
CA LEU A 10 -6.21 -9.79 13.95
C LEU A 10 -5.31 -10.77 13.21
N SER A 11 -4.66 -11.66 13.95
CA SER A 11 -3.83 -12.72 13.40
C SER A 11 -4.46 -14.07 13.69
N ILE A 12 -4.69 -14.88 12.66
CA ILE A 12 -5.31 -16.20 12.77
C ILE A 12 -4.62 -17.13 11.78
N PHE A 13 -4.16 -18.30 12.27
CA PHE A 13 -3.62 -19.38 11.44
C PHE A 13 -2.55 -18.94 10.43
N GLY A 14 -1.60 -18.09 10.86
CA GLY A 14 -0.52 -17.59 10.00
C GLY A 14 -0.94 -16.48 9.04
N SER A 15 -2.21 -16.08 9.03
CA SER A 15 -2.69 -14.90 8.31
C SER A 15 -2.89 -13.71 9.26
N ARG A 16 -2.77 -12.49 8.73
CA ARG A 16 -2.98 -11.24 9.46
C ARG A 16 -3.86 -10.31 8.65
N LEU A 17 -4.94 -9.83 9.27
CA LEU A 17 -5.76 -8.75 8.73
C LEU A 17 -5.58 -7.52 9.62
N GLY A 18 -5.55 -6.34 9.02
CA GLY A 18 -5.36 -5.10 9.76
C GLY A 18 -6.01 -3.92 9.08
N ALA A 19 -6.27 -2.90 9.87
CA ALA A 19 -6.70 -1.60 9.43
C ALA A 19 -5.95 -0.50 10.19
N ALA A 20 -5.67 0.59 9.50
CA ALA A 20 -5.15 1.81 10.08
C ALA A 20 -6.04 2.98 9.66
N LEU A 21 -6.31 3.89 10.58
CA LEU A 21 -7.02 5.13 10.34
C LEU A 21 -6.11 6.26 10.80
N SER A 22 -5.87 7.25 9.95
CA SER A 22 -5.19 8.50 10.32
C SER A 22 -6.12 9.69 10.08
N SER A 23 -6.06 10.65 10.99
CA SER A 23 -6.69 11.95 10.85
C SER A 23 -5.64 13.01 11.14
N ASP A 24 -5.00 13.49 10.08
CA ASP A 24 -4.06 14.59 10.10
C ASP A 24 -4.76 15.89 9.70
N PRO A 25 -4.26 17.07 10.11
CA PRO A 25 -4.80 18.33 9.63
C PRO A 25 -4.76 18.41 8.10
N GLY A 26 -5.93 18.46 7.44
CA GLY A 26 -6.03 18.54 6.00
C GLY A 26 -6.19 17.18 5.28
N ARG A 27 -6.08 16.05 5.98
CA ARG A 27 -6.13 14.71 5.38
C ARG A 27 -6.62 13.62 6.34
N ASN A 28 -7.51 12.77 5.85
CA ASN A 28 -7.86 11.51 6.49
C ASN A 28 -7.45 10.33 5.63
N ASP A 29 -6.76 9.37 6.23
CA ASP A 29 -6.32 8.16 5.56
C ASP A 29 -6.95 6.91 6.18
N THR A 30 -7.25 5.94 5.35
CA THR A 30 -7.66 4.61 5.78
C THR A 30 -6.84 3.59 5.02
N THR A 31 -6.11 2.74 5.73
CA THR A 31 -5.35 1.64 5.13
C THR A 31 -5.92 0.32 5.59
N LEU A 32 -6.16 -0.58 4.65
CA LEU A 32 -6.45 -1.99 4.89
C LEU A 32 -5.22 -2.81 4.53
N PHE A 33 -4.93 -3.81 5.35
CA PHE A 33 -3.82 -4.72 5.21
C PHE A 33 -4.32 -6.15 5.34
N ALA A 34 -3.88 -7.01 4.42
CA ALA A 34 -4.06 -8.44 4.51
C ALA A 34 -2.76 -9.13 4.19
N ASP A 35 -2.35 -10.06 5.04
CA ASP A 35 -1.23 -10.95 4.82
C ASP A 35 -1.74 -12.36 4.97
N LEU A 36 -1.74 -13.10 3.87
CA LEU A 36 -2.34 -14.41 3.75
C LEU A 36 -1.20 -15.41 3.66
N GLY A 37 -0.92 -16.06 4.80
CA GLY A 37 0.01 -17.17 4.87
C GLY A 37 -0.57 -18.37 4.16
N VAL A 38 -0.23 -18.58 2.89
CA VAL A 38 -0.70 -19.75 2.10
C VAL A 38 0.36 -20.85 2.01
N ASN A 39 1.38 -20.74 2.86
CA ASN A 39 2.42 -21.74 3.10
C ASN A 39 2.27 -22.39 4.49
N PRO A 40 1.89 -23.67 4.62
CA PRO A 40 1.43 -24.66 3.63
C PRO A 40 -0.05 -24.48 3.20
N PRO A 41 -0.52 -25.08 2.08
CA PRO A 41 0.14 -26.05 1.21
C PRO A 41 0.77 -25.48 -0.08
N PHE A 42 0.60 -24.19 -0.37
CA PHE A 42 0.98 -23.64 -1.69
C PHE A 42 2.42 -23.09 -1.75
N GLY A 43 3.06 -22.88 -0.60
CA GLY A 43 4.49 -22.55 -0.53
C GLY A 43 4.82 -21.10 -0.92
N PHE A 44 3.85 -20.19 -0.88
CA PHE A 44 4.03 -18.75 -1.03
C PHE A 44 3.13 -18.04 -0.03
N ASP A 45 3.35 -16.75 0.19
CA ASP A 45 2.42 -15.88 0.92
C ASP A 45 1.98 -14.71 0.02
N VAL A 46 0.81 -14.16 0.33
CA VAL A 46 0.25 -13.03 -0.40
C VAL A 46 -0.02 -11.89 0.56
N THR A 47 0.65 -10.76 0.35
CA THR A 47 0.38 -9.54 1.10
C THR A 47 -0.34 -8.54 0.20
N LEU A 48 -1.47 -8.02 0.65
CA LEU A 48 -2.23 -6.95 0.02
C LEU A 48 -2.28 -5.73 0.95
N LYS A 49 -2.14 -4.56 0.37
CA LYS A 49 -2.43 -3.27 1.03
C LYS A 49 -3.32 -2.44 0.13
N TYR A 50 -4.30 -1.78 0.73
CA TYR A 50 -5.17 -0.83 0.06
C TYR A 50 -5.31 0.42 0.92
N GLY A 51 -4.94 1.56 0.39
CA GLY A 51 -5.05 2.87 1.03
C GLY A 51 -6.15 3.70 0.38
N ASN A 52 -6.95 4.38 1.17
CA ASN A 52 -7.83 5.46 0.75
C ASN A 52 -7.36 6.74 1.42
N HIS A 53 -7.25 7.80 0.62
CA HIS A 53 -6.78 9.11 1.05
C HIS A 53 -7.85 10.15 0.74
N ARG A 54 -8.31 10.88 1.75
CA ARG A 54 -9.28 11.98 1.60
C ARG A 54 -8.65 13.29 2.05
N LEU A 55 -8.66 14.28 1.16
CA LEU A 55 -8.17 15.62 1.41
C LEU A 55 -9.33 16.51 1.84
N ASP A 56 -9.14 17.29 2.91
CA ASP A 56 -10.15 18.26 3.36
C ASP A 56 -10.32 19.38 2.32
N ASN A 57 -9.22 19.79 1.69
CA ASN A 57 -9.20 20.73 0.58
C ASN A 57 -8.80 19.99 -0.70
N PRO A 58 -9.64 19.98 -1.75
CA PRO A 58 -9.31 19.32 -3.00
C PRO A 58 -8.02 19.86 -3.62
N ALA A 59 -7.12 18.96 -4.03
CA ALA A 59 -5.89 19.32 -4.73
C ALA A 59 -6.19 19.62 -6.20
N SER A 60 -5.59 20.69 -6.73
CA SER A 60 -5.71 21.02 -8.15
C SER A 60 -4.85 20.07 -9.00
N LEU A 61 -5.45 19.59 -10.09
CA LEU A 61 -4.79 18.71 -11.04
C LEU A 61 -4.19 19.52 -12.19
N SER A 62 -3.00 19.15 -12.65
CA SER A 62 -2.33 19.89 -13.74
C SER A 62 -3.05 19.79 -15.09
N GLY A 63 -3.88 18.76 -15.29
CA GLY A 63 -4.80 18.63 -16.44
C GLY A 63 -6.11 19.42 -16.31
N GLY A 64 -6.28 20.16 -15.21
CA GLY A 64 -7.54 20.81 -14.84
C GLY A 64 -8.41 19.92 -13.96
N GLY A 65 -9.28 20.55 -13.17
CA GLY A 65 -10.11 19.85 -12.18
C GLY A 65 -9.42 19.69 -10.83
N TYR A 66 -10.08 18.95 -9.94
CA TYR A 66 -9.67 18.77 -8.55
C TYR A 66 -9.89 17.33 -8.10
N VAL A 67 -9.01 16.84 -7.22
CA VAL A 67 -9.16 15.56 -6.55
C VAL A 67 -9.25 15.77 -5.05
N SER A 68 -10.27 15.18 -4.42
CA SER A 68 -10.41 15.15 -2.96
C SER A 68 -10.24 13.75 -2.39
N VAL A 69 -10.31 12.70 -3.23
CA VAL A 69 -10.15 11.31 -2.82
C VAL A 69 -9.35 10.54 -3.85
N PHE A 70 -8.36 9.79 -3.41
CA PHE A 70 -7.63 8.83 -4.25
C PHE A 70 -7.28 7.57 -3.45
N ASN A 71 -6.88 6.51 -4.17
CA ASN A 71 -6.59 5.22 -3.56
C ASN A 71 -5.27 4.66 -4.05
N ASP A 72 -4.55 4.00 -3.16
CA ASP A 72 -3.31 3.30 -3.45
C ASP A 72 -3.49 1.81 -3.19
N TRP A 73 -2.79 0.97 -3.93
CA TRP A 73 -2.77 -0.47 -3.66
C TRP A 73 -1.41 -1.07 -3.89
N SER A 74 -1.13 -2.15 -3.17
CA SER A 74 -0.01 -3.03 -3.48
C SER A 74 -0.36 -4.48 -3.23
N VAL A 75 0.26 -5.35 -4.04
CA VAL A 75 0.22 -6.80 -3.91
C VAL A 75 1.65 -7.29 -3.93
N ASN A 76 2.00 -8.16 -2.99
CA ASN A 76 3.28 -8.84 -2.93
C ASN A 76 3.06 -10.34 -2.86
N LEU A 77 3.74 -11.07 -3.75
CA LEU A 77 3.87 -12.52 -3.68
C LEU A 77 5.26 -12.84 -3.15
N SER A 78 5.35 -13.51 -2.01
CA SER A 78 6.62 -13.95 -1.42
C SER A 78 6.73 -15.46 -1.47
N ARG A 79 7.92 -15.98 -1.83
CA ARG A 79 8.19 -17.41 -1.83
C ARG A 79 9.62 -17.69 -1.39
N PRO A 80 9.80 -18.39 -0.26
CA PRO A 80 11.08 -18.99 0.06
C PRO A 80 11.40 -20.11 -0.94
N TRP A 81 12.58 -20.05 -1.56
CA TRP A 81 13.02 -21.05 -2.52
C TRP A 81 14.53 -21.28 -2.40
N LEU A 82 14.93 -22.48 -1.96
CA LEU A 82 16.34 -22.90 -1.85
C LEU A 82 17.23 -21.92 -1.05
N GLY A 83 16.69 -21.34 0.03
CA GLY A 83 17.39 -20.36 0.86
C GLY A 83 17.45 -18.95 0.27
N ILE A 84 16.68 -18.68 -0.79
CA ILE A 84 16.47 -17.36 -1.38
C ILE A 84 15.01 -16.97 -1.16
N ASP A 85 14.78 -15.76 -0.66
CA ASP A 85 13.46 -15.16 -0.58
C ASP A 85 13.17 -14.41 -1.87
N LEU A 86 12.25 -14.96 -2.67
CA LEU A 86 11.76 -14.33 -3.89
C LEU A 86 10.53 -13.48 -3.55
N ASN A 87 10.50 -12.25 -4.03
CA ASN A 87 9.36 -11.35 -3.89
C ASN A 87 9.04 -10.73 -5.26
N LEU A 88 7.79 -10.84 -5.67
CA LEU A 88 7.24 -10.13 -6.80
C LEU A 88 6.19 -9.15 -6.28
N SER A 89 6.47 -7.86 -6.38
CA SER A 89 5.59 -6.80 -5.91
C SER A 89 5.02 -6.00 -7.08
N TYR A 90 3.76 -5.62 -6.94
CA TYR A 90 3.05 -4.71 -7.81
C TYR A 90 2.41 -3.62 -6.95
N SER A 91 2.54 -2.36 -7.34
CA SER A 91 1.85 -1.26 -6.68
C SER A 91 1.37 -0.22 -7.69
N GLY A 92 0.29 0.48 -7.35
CA GLY A 92 -0.23 1.56 -8.17
C GLY A 92 -1.19 2.44 -7.37
N THR A 93 -1.74 3.43 -8.04
CA THR A 93 -2.73 4.35 -7.48
C THR A 93 -3.79 4.67 -8.52
N SER A 94 -4.93 5.22 -8.07
CA SER A 94 -6.00 5.71 -8.94
C SER A 94 -5.66 7.04 -9.61
N LEU A 95 -4.61 7.73 -9.17
CA LEU A 95 -4.10 8.92 -9.85
C LEU A 95 -3.37 8.51 -11.14
N THR A 96 -3.46 9.32 -12.20
CA THR A 96 -2.82 9.03 -13.48
C THR A 96 -2.12 10.25 -14.06
N GLY A 97 -0.95 10.05 -14.67
CA GLY A 97 -0.25 11.09 -15.44
C GLY A 97 -0.09 12.42 -14.69
N SER A 98 -0.74 13.46 -15.20
CA SER A 98 -0.75 14.83 -14.66
C SER A 98 -1.30 14.94 -13.23
N ASP A 99 -2.08 13.95 -12.78
CA ASP A 99 -2.78 13.98 -11.51
C ASP A 99 -1.92 13.53 -10.34
N CYS A 100 -0.75 12.94 -10.63
CA CYS A 100 0.26 12.61 -9.61
C CYS A 100 0.77 13.85 -8.84
N SER A 101 0.51 15.06 -9.34
CA SER A 101 0.80 16.29 -8.59
C SER A 101 0.02 16.41 -7.28
N ALA A 102 -1.11 15.70 -7.15
CA ALA A 102 -1.88 15.62 -5.91
C ALA A 102 -1.32 14.58 -4.92
N TYR A 103 -0.36 13.76 -5.33
CA TYR A 103 0.25 12.75 -4.47
C TYR A 103 1.20 13.40 -3.47
N SER A 104 0.99 13.13 -2.18
CA SER A 104 1.80 13.68 -1.07
C SER A 104 2.84 12.71 -0.51
N GLY A 105 3.12 11.60 -1.22
CA GLY A 105 4.17 10.63 -0.87
C GLY A 105 5.59 11.10 -1.22
N HIS A 106 6.57 10.19 -1.11
CA HIS A 106 8.01 10.50 -1.28
C HIS A 106 8.43 11.01 -2.68
N ASN A 107 7.54 10.96 -3.67
CA ASN A 107 7.84 11.25 -5.07
C ASN A 107 6.57 11.66 -5.82
N SER A 108 6.68 12.65 -6.71
CA SER A 108 5.61 13.12 -7.61
C SER A 108 5.31 12.13 -8.76
N TYR A 109 5.85 10.92 -8.69
CA TYR A 109 5.62 9.83 -9.62
C TYR A 109 4.74 8.82 -8.93
N CYS A 110 3.46 8.81 -9.32
CA CYS A 110 2.46 7.89 -8.82
C CYS A 110 2.22 6.73 -9.82
N ASP A 111 3.22 6.42 -10.64
CA ASP A 111 3.13 5.39 -11.65
C ASP A 111 3.06 3.98 -11.05
N THR A 112 2.47 3.10 -11.83
CA THR A 112 2.43 1.69 -11.53
C THR A 112 3.85 1.11 -11.53
N THR A 113 4.20 0.39 -10.47
CA THR A 113 5.54 -0.18 -10.29
C THR A 113 5.47 -1.69 -10.17
N PHE A 114 6.37 -2.37 -10.90
CA PHE A 114 6.67 -3.78 -10.73
C PHE A 114 8.07 -3.94 -10.16
N MET A 115 8.23 -4.75 -9.12
CA MET A 115 9.51 -5.03 -8.50
C MET A 115 9.70 -6.54 -8.36
N LEU A 116 10.83 -7.03 -8.86
CA LEU A 116 11.31 -8.37 -8.56
C LEU A 116 12.51 -8.25 -7.61
N LYS A 117 12.42 -8.89 -6.46
CA LYS A 117 13.49 -8.96 -5.47
C LYS A 117 13.84 -10.41 -5.19
N ALA A 118 15.13 -10.72 -5.22
CA ALA A 118 15.69 -11.98 -4.75
C ALA A 118 16.71 -11.65 -3.66
N SER A 119 16.50 -12.15 -2.45
CA SER A 119 17.42 -11.93 -1.32
C SER A 119 17.82 -13.24 -0.67
N ARG A 120 19.10 -13.38 -0.35
CA ARG A 120 19.64 -14.50 0.41
C ARG A 120 20.24 -13.99 1.70
N PRO A 121 19.72 -14.36 2.88
CA PRO A 121 20.37 -14.01 4.14
C PRO A 121 21.70 -14.78 4.27
N PHE A 122 22.74 -14.10 4.75
CA PHE A 122 24.10 -14.65 4.90
C PHE A 122 24.47 -15.01 6.35
N PHE A 123 23.60 -14.69 7.30
CA PHE A 123 23.79 -14.83 8.74
C PHE A 123 22.45 -15.10 9.42
#